data_AF-A0A480A345-F1
#
_entry.id   AF-A0A480A345-F1
#
_cell.length_a   1.000
_cell.length_b   1.000
_cell.length_c   1.000
_cell.angle_alpha   90.00
_cell.angle_beta   90.00
_cell.angle_gamma   90.00
#
_symmetry.space_group_name_H-M   'P 1'
#
loop_
_entity.id
_entity.type
_entity.pdbx_description
1 polymer ?
#
loop_
_entity_poly.entity_id
_entity_poly.type
_entity_poly.pdbx_seq_one_letter_code
_entity_poly.pdbx_strand_id
1 'polypeptide(L)' 'MPVEAIYEQGTLRLSQPIKLAEGSKVQVIIIPLESNYQQKKTLEILQEIAELPLEGKTDPFDGKDHDQVLYCQ' A
#
# COMPACT_ATOMS: atom_id res chain seq x y z
N MET A 1 -19.12 20.06 -5.20
CA MET A 1 -17.91 19.30 -4.82
C MET A 1 -18.00 17.96 -5.52
N PRO A 2 -16.96 17.50 -6.23
CA PRO A 2 -16.94 16.15 -6.80
C PRO A 2 -17.00 15.12 -5.67
N VAL A 3 -17.75 14.04 -5.87
CA VAL A 3 -17.88 12.93 -4.93
C VAL A 3 -17.02 11.77 -5.41
N GLU A 4 -16.25 11.18 -4.49
CA GLU A 4 -15.35 10.07 -4.82
C GLU A 4 -16.12 8.74 -4.87
N ALA A 5 -15.80 7.91 -5.86
CA ALA A 5 -16.37 6.59 -6.05
C ALA A 5 -15.32 5.61 -6.57
N ILE A 6 -15.48 4.35 -6.21
CA ILE A 6 -14.64 3.24 -6.67
C ILE A 6 -15.49 2.37 -7.60
N TYR A 7 -14.92 2.00 -8.76
CA TYR A 7 -15.54 1.05 -9.67
C TYR A 7 -15.11 -0.37 -9.32
N GLU A 8 -16.05 -1.19 -8.83
CA GLU A 8 -15.81 -2.59 -8.49
C GLU A 8 -16.90 -3.46 -9.11
N GLN A 9 -16.49 -4.51 -9.84
CA GLN A 9 -17.40 -5.52 -10.39
C GLN A 9 -18.57 -4.96 -11.23
N GLY A 10 -18.36 -3.89 -12.01
CA GLY A 10 -19.42 -3.29 -12.80
C GLY A 10 -20.27 -2.26 -12.06
N THR A 11 -20.00 -2.01 -10.77
CA THR A 11 -20.76 -1.09 -9.92
C THR A 11 -19.90 0.09 -9.48
N LEU A 12 -20.42 1.31 -9.62
CA LEU A 12 -19.85 2.51 -9.03
C LEU A 12 -20.32 2.64 -7.58
N ARG A 13 -19.41 2.44 -6.63
CA ARG A 13 -19.69 2.56 -5.20
C ARG A 13 -19.08 3.86 -4.67
N LEU A 14 -19.92 4.75 -4.14
CA LEU A 14 -19.46 5.98 -3.51
C LEU A 14 -18.61 5.65 -2.28
N SER A 15 -17.48 6.34 -2.11
CA SER A 15 -16.59 6.16 -0.95
C SER A 15 -17.23 6.66 0.35
N GLN A 16 -18.14 7.62 0.25
CA GLN A 16 -18.90 8.16 1.38
C GLN A 16 -20.38 8.28 1.02
N PRO A 17 -21.29 8.09 2.00
CA PRO A 17 -22.72 8.32 1.79
C PRO A 17 -22.99 9.79 1.45
N ILE A 18 -23.86 10.02 0.48
CA ILE A 18 -24.33 11.36 0.13
C ILE A 18 -25.79 11.52 0.52
N LYS A 19 -26.16 12.69 1.03
CA LYS A 19 -27.56 13.02 1.32
C LYS A 19 -28.20 13.63 0.07
N LEU A 20 -29.04 12.84 -0.60
CA LEU A 20 -29.89 13.29 -1.69
C LEU A 20 -31.34 12.99 -1.33
N ALA A 21 -32.26 13.87 -1.76
CA ALA A 21 -33.68 13.60 -1.61
C ALA A 21 -34.09 12.39 -2.48
N GLU A 22 -34.97 11.55 -1.97
CA GLU A 22 -35.50 10.43 -2.73
C GLU A 22 -36.14 10.93 -4.05
N GLY A 23 -35.85 10.23 -5.16
CA GLY A 23 -36.30 10.64 -6.49
C GLY A 23 -35.43 11.71 -7.17
N SER A 24 -34.33 12.15 -6.55
CA SER A 24 -33.39 13.08 -7.19
C SER A 24 -32.72 12.45 -8.41
N LYS A 25 -32.78 13.12 -9.56
CA LYS A 25 -32.00 12.74 -10.75
C LYS A 25 -30.57 13.22 -10.61
N VAL A 26 -29.61 12.35 -10.89
CA VAL A 26 -28.17 12.67 -10.87
C VAL A 26 -27.58 12.48 -12.26
N GLN A 27 -26.65 13.36 -12.63
CA GLN A 27 -25.83 13.20 -13.83
C GLN A 27 -24.51 12.57 -13.41
N VAL A 28 -24.17 11.43 -14.03
CA VAL A 28 -22.91 10.73 -13.78
C VAL A 28 -21.98 10.98 -14.97
N ILE A 29 -20.82 11.57 -14.71
CA ILE A 29 -19.76 11.77 -15.70
C ILE A 29 -18.63 10.82 -15.31
N ILE A 30 -18.37 9.82 -16.16
CA ILE A 30 -17.29 8.86 -15.95
C ILE A 30 -16.10 9.34 -16.76
N ILE A 31 -15.04 9.71 -16.07
CA ILE A 31 -13.76 10.05 -16.69
C ILE A 31 -12.83 8.88 -16.34
N PRO A 32 -12.56 7.96 -17.28
CA PRO A 32 -11.58 6.91 -17.05
C PRO A 32 -10.22 7.58 -16.85
N LEU A 33 -9.76 7.59 -15.61
CA LEU A 33 -8.37 7.91 -15.33
C LEU A 33 -7.59 6.68 -15.75
N GLU A 34 -6.73 6.82 -16.76
CA GLU A 34 -5.70 5.81 -17.02
C GLU A 34 -4.91 5.68 -15.74
N SER A 35 -5.24 4.65 -14.96
CA SER A 35 -4.50 4.35 -13.77
C SER A 35 -3.11 3.99 -14.25
N ASN A 36 -2.15 4.90 -14.09
CA ASN A 36 -0.71 4.59 -14.04
C ASN A 36 -0.39 3.67 -12.84
N TYR A 37 -1.35 2.89 -12.37
CA TYR A 37 -1.15 1.69 -11.59
C TYR A 37 -0.51 0.66 -12.53
N GLN A 38 0.74 0.93 -12.93
CA GLN A 38 1.66 -0.13 -13.24
C GLN A 38 1.72 -0.95 -11.96
N GLN A 39 0.99 -2.06 -11.95
CA GLN A 39 1.15 -3.11 -10.98
C GLN A 39 2.64 -3.46 -11.01
N LYS A 40 3.42 -2.91 -10.06
CA LYS A 40 4.85 -3.20 -9.95
C LYS A 40 4.96 -4.72 -9.97
N LYS A 41 5.69 -5.25 -10.94
CA LYS A 41 5.93 -6.69 -11.00
C LYS A 41 6.58 -7.07 -9.68
N THR A 42 6.28 -8.26 -9.17
CA THR A 42 6.85 -8.76 -7.91
C THR A 42 8.36 -8.56 -7.84
N LEU A 43 9.06 -8.67 -8.98
CA LEU A 43 10.49 -8.38 -9.09
C LEU A 43 10.87 -6.93 -8.74
N GLU A 44 10.10 -5.94 -9.16
CA GLU A 44 10.33 -4.53 -8.84
C GLU A 44 10.16 -4.26 -7.34
N ILE A 45 9.17 -4.91 -6.70
CA ILE A 45 8.95 -4.81 -5.26
C ILE A 45 10.12 -5.46 -4.49
N LEU A 46 10.58 -6.62 -4.93
CA LEU A 46 11.72 -7.32 -4.31
C LEU A 46 13.03 -6.55 -4.46
N GLN A 47 13.22 -5.88 -5.60
CA GLN A 47 14.38 -5.02 -5.83
C GLN A 47 14.37 -3.82 -4.88
N GLU A 48 13.23 -3.15 -4.73
CA GLU A 48 13.08 -2.01 -3.81
C GLU A 48 13.37 -2.41 -2.35
N ILE A 49 12.96 -3.61 -1.93
CA ILE A 49 13.25 -4.15 -0.59
C ILE A 49 14.74 -4.42 -0.40
N ALA A 50 15.42 -4.96 -1.42
CA ALA A 50 16.86 -5.23 -1.36
C ALA A 50 17.73 -3.97 -1.35
N GLU A 51 17.21 -2.87 -1.91
CA GLU A 51 17.88 -1.56 -1.96
C GLU A 51 17.71 -0.76 -0.64
N LEU A 52 16.84 -1.21 0.27
CA LEU A 52 16.72 -0.58 1.58
C LEU A 52 18.05 -0.70 2.33
N PRO A 53 18.55 0.41 2.91
CA PRO A 53 19.75 0.36 3.71
C PRO A 53 19.51 -0.56 4.91
N LEU A 54 20.40 -1.52 5.11
CA LEU A 54 20.37 -2.37 6.30
C LEU A 54 20.56 -1.47 7.53
N GLU A 55 19.52 -1.38 8.35
CA GLU A 55 19.60 -0.63 9.60
C GLU A 55 20.42 -1.45 10.61
N GLY A 56 21.62 -0.97 10.91
CA GLY A 56 22.50 -1.59 11.91
C GLY A 56 23.97 -1.50 11.54
N LYS A 57 24.83 -1.49 12.57
CA LYS A 57 26.26 -1.72 12.36
C LYS A 57 26.42 -3.14 11.85
N THR A 58 27.05 -3.32 10.69
CA THR A 58 27.66 -4.60 10.31
C THR A 58 28.91 -4.83 11.15
N ASP A 59 28.77 -4.77 12.47
CA ASP A 59 29.82 -5.25 13.36
C ASP A 59 30.02 -6.74 13.03
N PRO A 60 31.27 -7.23 12.98
CA PRO A 60 31.53 -8.64 12.75
C PRO A 60 30.88 -9.41 13.90
N PHE A 61 29.75 -10.04 13.62
CA PHE A 61 29.10 -10.95 14.55
C PHE A 61 30.06 -12.12 14.83
N ASP A 62 30.65 -12.17 16.02
CA ASP A 62 31.37 -13.34 16.52
C ASP A 62 30.41 -14.12 17.43
N GLY A 63 30.23 -15.42 17.18
CA GLY A 63 29.33 -16.26 17.98
C GLY A 63 29.66 -16.27 19.47
N LYS A 64 30.87 -15.83 19.86
CA LYS A 64 31.28 -15.62 21.24
C LYS A 64 30.46 -14.55 21.98
N ASP A 65 29.94 -13.53 21.28
CA ASP A 65 29.11 -12.48 21.89
C ASP A 65 27.75 -13.05 22.36
N HIS A 66 27.23 -14.05 21.65
CA HIS A 66 25.99 -14.72 22.01
C HIS A 66 26.18 -15.67 23.21
N ASP A 67 27.31 -16.38 23.25
CA ASP A 67 27.64 -17.31 24.33
C ASP A 67 27.90 -16.59 25.67
N GLN A 68 28.41 -15.35 25.66
CA GLN A 68 28.55 -14.56 26.89
C GLN A 68 27.21 -14.23 27.56
N VAL A 69 26.15 -13.98 26.78
CA VAL A 69 24.82 -13.70 27.32
C VAL A 69 24.19 -14.95 27.96
N LEU A 70 24.52 -16.14 27.42
CA LEU A 70 23.96 -17.41 27.90
C LEU A 70 24.78 -18.05 29.01
N TYR A 71 26.09 -17.81 29.05
CA TYR A 71 27.02 -18.44 29.98
C TYR A 71 27.80 -17.42 30.81
N CYS A 72 27.14 -16.34 31.28
CA CYS A 72 27.69 -15.49 32.34
C CYS A 72 28.15 -16.36 33.53
N GLN A 73 29.47 -16.55 33.64
CA GLN A 73 30.18 -17.04 34.82
C GLN A 73 31.28 -16.05 35.18
#